data_AF-X5PVB8-F1
#
_entry.id   AF-X5PVB8-F1
#
_cell.length_a   1.000
_cell.length_b   1.000
_cell.length_c   1.000
_cell.angle_alpha   90.00
_cell.angle_beta   90.00
_cell.angle_gamma   90.00
#
_symmetry.space_group_name_H-M   'P 1'
#
loop_
_entity.id
_entity.type
_entity.pdbx_description
1 polymer ?
#
loop_
_entity_poly.entity_id
_entity_poly.type
_entity_poly.pdbx_seq_one_letter_code
_entity_poly.pdbx_strand_id
1 'polypeptide(L)' 'MRTTLAIDDDVLVAAKAIARQQDRSLGEVITDLARRSLRRPQAGGERNGIPLLSPRPDAPPVTLETVNALRDELP' A
#
# COMPACT_ATOMS: atom_id res chain seq x y z
N MET A 1 17.90 -12.20 10.93
CA MET A 1 17.85 -13.67 10.97
C MET A 1 18.12 -14.21 9.57
N ARG A 2 18.82 -15.34 9.43
CA ARG A 2 19.05 -16.00 8.14
C ARG A 2 18.26 -17.31 8.10
N THR A 3 17.45 -17.47 7.07
CA THR A 3 16.52 -18.60 6.89
C THR A 3 16.60 -19.07 5.45
N THR A 4 16.47 -20.38 5.22
CA THR A 4 16.32 -20.96 3.88
C THR A 4 14.84 -21.22 3.64
N LEU A 5 14.31 -20.75 2.51
CA LEU A 5 12.91 -20.88 2.11
C LEU A 5 12.85 -21.41 0.68
N ALA A 6 11.93 -22.33 0.40
CA ALA A 6 11.59 -22.71 -0.96
C ALA A 6 10.58 -21.71 -1.53
N ILE A 7 10.84 -21.20 -2.74
CA ILE A 7 9.97 -20.28 -3.47
C ILE A 7 9.89 -20.72 -4.94
N ASP A 8 8.77 -20.43 -5.59
CA ASP A 8 8.59 -20.71 -7.00
C ASP A 8 9.50 -19.85 -7.89
N ASP A 9 9.83 -20.37 -9.07
CA ASP A 9 10.79 -19.74 -9.98
C ASP A 9 10.32 -18.38 -10.49
N ASP A 10 9.01 -18.21 -10.72
CA ASP A 10 8.41 -16.95 -11.16
C ASP A 10 8.56 -15.85 -10.09
N VAL A 11 8.35 -16.20 -8.82
CA VAL A 11 8.56 -15.31 -7.67
C VAL A 11 10.04 -14.91 -7.58
N LEU A 12 10.97 -15.86 -7.75
CA LEU A 12 12.40 -15.58 -7.73
C LEU A 12 12.81 -14.63 -8.87
N VAL A 13 12.28 -14.84 -10.07
CA VAL A 13 12.53 -13.98 -11.25
C VAL A 13 12.02 -12.56 -10.99
N ALA A 14 10.78 -12.42 -10.52
CA ALA A 14 10.19 -11.12 -10.21
C ALA A 14 10.98 -10.37 -9.13
N ALA A 15 11.34 -11.05 -8.03
CA ALA A 15 12.10 -10.44 -6.94
C ALA A 15 13.50 -9.99 -7.38
N LYS A 16 14.17 -10.77 -8.25
CA LYS A 16 15.46 -10.37 -8.85
C LYS A 16 15.34 -9.15 -9.77
N ALA A 17 14.25 -9.03 -10.52
CA ALA A 17 14.01 -7.85 -11.36
C ALA A 17 13.83 -6.59 -10.50
N ILE A 18 13.01 -6.67 -9.44
CA ILE A 18 12.78 -5.58 -8.48
C ILE A 18 14.07 -5.17 -7.77
N ALA A 19 14.86 -6.15 -7.30
CA ALA A 19 16.13 -5.91 -6.63
C ALA A 19 17.11 -5.11 -7.51
N ARG A 20 17.23 -5.48 -8.79
CA ARG A 20 18.07 -4.75 -9.76
C ARG A 20 17.55 -3.34 -10.04
N GLN A 21 16.23 -3.19 -10.19
CA GLN A 21 15.63 -1.89 -10.47
C GLN A 21 15.80 -0.90 -9.31
N GLN A 22 15.78 -1.40 -8.07
CA GLN A 22 15.84 -0.57 -6.86
C GLN A 22 17.24 -0.48 -6.24
N ASP A 23 18.25 -1.12 -6.83
CA ASP A 23 19.61 -1.26 -6.27
C ASP A 23 19.60 -1.78 -4.81
N ARG A 24 18.83 -2.85 -4.58
CA ARG A 24 18.64 -3.48 -3.26
C ARG A 24 19.01 -4.95 -3.31
N SER A 25 19.36 -5.54 -2.17
CA SER A 25 19.59 -6.98 -2.10
C SER A 25 18.29 -7.77 -2.26
N LEU A 26 18.38 -8.99 -2.80
CA LEU A 26 17.23 -9.89 -2.93
C LEU A 26 16.55 -10.16 -1.57
N GLY A 27 17.35 -10.33 -0.51
CA GLY A 27 16.84 -10.57 0.84
C GLY A 27 16.03 -9.40 1.40
N GLU A 28 16.44 -8.15 1.14
CA GLU A 28 15.69 -6.96 1.53
C GLU A 28 14.37 -6.83 0.78
N VAL A 29 14.37 -7.12 -0.52
CA VAL A 29 13.14 -7.11 -1.33
C VAL A 29 12.16 -8.16 -0.84
N ILE A 30 12.59 -9.41 -0.65
CA ILE A 30 11.73 -10.48 -0.13
C ILE A 30 11.21 -10.14 1.28
N THR A 31 12.06 -9.59 2.15
CA THR A 31 11.65 -9.15 3.50
C THR A 31 10.58 -8.06 3.44
N ASP A 32 10.74 -7.06 2.57
CA ASP A 32 9.76 -5.98 2.40
C ASP A 32 8.43 -6.51 1.83
N LEU A 33 8.49 -7.34 0.79
CA LEU A 33 7.30 -7.99 0.22
C LEU A 33 6.54 -8.82 1.26
N ALA A 34 7.25 -9.63 2.05
CA ALA A 34 6.67 -10.41 3.14
C ALA A 34 6.06 -9.52 4.24
N ARG A 35 6.74 -8.42 4.62
CA ARG A 35 6.17 -7.47 5.60
C ARG A 35 4.90 -6.82 5.09
N ARG A 36 4.84 -6.47 3.79
CA ARG A 36 3.65 -5.88 3.18
C ARG A 36 2.48 -6.86 3.14
N SER A 37 2.72 -8.15 2.85
CA SER A 37 1.65 -9.15 2.85
C SER A 37 1.10 -9.44 4.25
N LEU A 38 1.93 -9.33 5.29
CA LEU A 38 1.50 -9.46 6.67
C LEU A 38 0.67 -8.26 7.18
N ARG A 39 0.74 -7.10 6.50
CA ARG A 39 -0.15 -5.98 6.80
C ARG A 39 -1.54 -6.31 6.25
N ARG A 40 -2.45 -6.72 7.13
CA ARG A 40 -3.88 -6.70 6.82
C ARG A 40 -4.29 -5.25 6.61
N PRO A 41 -4.79 -4.84 5.43
CA PRO A 41 -5.44 -3.55 5.31
C PRO A 41 -6.55 -3.54 6.35
N GLN A 42 -6.66 -2.48 7.16
CA GLN A 42 -7.87 -2.33 7.97
C GLN A 42 -9.04 -2.36 6.98
N ALA A 43 -9.92 -3.35 7.12
CA ALA A 43 -11.17 -3.33 6.40
C ALA A 43 -11.83 -2.01 6.78
N GLY A 44 -12.07 -1.15 5.80
CA GLY A 44 -12.91 0.02 6.01
C GLY A 44 -14.24 -0.47 6.60
N GLY A 45 -14.83 0.31 7.51
CA GLY A 45 -16.20 0.00 7.95
C GLY A 45 -17.13 -0.08 6.75
N GLU A 46 -18.23 -0.81 6.86
CA GLU A 46 -19.30 -0.75 5.86
C GLU A 46 -20.49 0.03 6.43
N ARG A 47 -21.13 0.84 5.61
CA ARG A 47 -22.39 1.51 5.96
C ARG A 47 -23.41 1.23 4.88
N ASN A 48 -24.50 0.54 5.24
CA ASN A 48 -25.56 0.14 4.32
C ASN A 48 -25.06 -0.65 3.10
N GLY A 49 -24.08 -1.54 3.28
CA GLY A 49 -23.50 -2.35 2.19
C GLY A 49 -22.51 -1.59 1.29
N ILE A 50 -22.15 -0.35 1.64
CA ILE A 50 -21.16 0.45 0.92
C ILE A 50 -19.86 0.47 1.74
N PRO A 51 -18.71 0.05 1.17
CA PRO A 51 -17.41 0.18 1.80
C PRO A 51 -17.06 1.65 2.08
N LEU A 52 -16.75 1.97 3.33
CA LEU A 52 -16.27 3.29 3.72
C LEU A 52 -14.78 3.41 3.44
N LEU A 53 -14.38 4.54 2.88
CA LEU A 53 -12.97 4.91 2.80
C LEU A 53 -12.44 5.09 4.23
N SER A 54 -11.30 4.48 4.54
CA SER A 54 -10.63 4.67 5.83
C SER A 54 -10.26 6.15 5.99
N PRO A 55 -10.80 6.86 7.01
CA PRO A 55 -10.38 8.23 7.27
C PRO A 55 -8.90 8.22 7.63
N ARG A 56 -8.15 9.21 7.13
CA ARG A 56 -6.79 9.45 7.63
C ARG A 56 -6.92 9.89 9.11
N PRO A 57 -6.05 9.39 10.01
CA PRO A 57 -5.98 9.91 11.36
C PRO A 57 -5.83 11.44 11.30
N ASP A 58 -6.60 12.15 12.12
CA ASP A 58 -6.54 13.61 12.27
C ASP A 58 -6.90 14.44 11.01
N ALA A 59 -7.50 13.83 9.99
CA ALA A 59 -8.00 14.60 8.85
C ALA A 59 -9.22 15.45 9.25
N PRO A 60 -9.24 16.75 8.92
CA PRO A 60 -10.40 17.60 9.15
C PRO A 60 -11.60 17.11 8.32
N PRO A 61 -12.84 17.33 8.78
CA PRO A 61 -14.02 17.03 7.98
C PRO A 61 -13.98 17.83 6.66
N VAL A 62 -14.37 17.18 5.57
CA VAL A 62 -14.52 17.87 4.28
C VAL A 62 -15.75 18.78 4.37
N THR A 63 -15.54 20.09 4.27
CA THR A 63 -16.61 21.10 4.32
C THR A 63 -16.97 21.60 2.93
N LEU A 64 -18.12 22.28 2.80
CA LEU A 64 -18.52 22.91 1.55
C LEU A 64 -17.55 24.00 1.10
N GLU A 65 -16.95 24.74 2.04
CA GLU A 65 -15.94 25.75 1.71
C GLU A 65 -14.72 25.10 1.04
N THR A 66 -14.27 23.95 1.56
CA THR A 66 -13.16 23.19 0.99
C THR A 66 -13.46 22.73 -0.44
N VAL A 67 -14.69 22.22 -0.66
CA VAL A 67 -15.12 21.75 -1.99
C VAL A 67 -15.18 22.89 -3.00
N ASN A 68 -15.74 24.04 -2.61
CA ASN A 68 -15.86 25.18 -3.52
C ASN A 68 -14.49 25.78 -3.87
N ALA A 69 -13.58 25.91 -2.90
CA ALA A 69 -12.22 26.38 -3.17
C ALA A 69 -11.50 25.55 -4.24
N LEU A 70 -11.59 24.22 -4.16
CA LEU A 70 -10.99 23.31 -5.15
C LEU A 70 -11.67 23.37 -6.53
N ARG A 71 -12.98 23.62 -6.57
CA ARG A 71 -13.72 23.78 -7.84
C ARG A 71 -13.32 25.06 -8.56
N ASP A 72 -13.12 26.13 -7.81
CA ASP A 72 -12.78 27.45 -8.33
C ASP A 72 -11.29 27.55 -8.76
N GLU A 73 -10.43 26.70 -8.19
CA GLU A 73 -9.00 26.58 -8.57
C GLU A 73 -8.75 25.80 -9.87
N LEU A 74 -9.69 24.97 -10.32
CA LEU A 74 -9.55 24.22 -11.57
C LEU A 74 -10.03 25.08 -12.77
N PRO A 75 -9.20 25.27 -13.81
CA PRO A 75 -9.60 26.03 -15.00
C PRO A 75 -10.70 25.35 -15.82
#